data_AF-A0AAJ2J7U4-F1
#
_entry.id   AF-A0AAJ2J7U4-F1
#
_cell.length_a   1.000
_cell.length_b   1.000
_cell.length_c   1.000
_cell.angle_alpha   90.00
_cell.angle_beta   90.00
_cell.angle_gamma   90.00
#
_symmetry.space_group_name_H-M   'P 1'
#
loop_
_entity.id
_entity.type
_entity.pdbx_description
1 polymer ?
#
loop_
_entity_poly.entity_id
_entity_poly.type
_entity_poly.pdbx_seq_one_letter_code
_entity_poly.pdbx_strand_id
1 'polypeptide(L)'
;MSIWIRKVTDGNSENYVRLAEESWDLPELFKIFENWLTEHADNLPSGHQWIADIGFTPREGANGGGPILSVQLMKKCTDLGMSIYLSEYNDEDDL
;
A
#
# COMPACT_ATOMS: atom_id res chain seq x y z
N MET A 1 10.00 5.79 -4.30
CA MET A 1 9.51 5.03 -3.13
C MET A 1 8.08 4.66 -3.41
N SER A 2 7.65 3.46 -3.04
CA SER A 2 6.39 2.91 -3.53
C SER A 2 5.29 2.73 -2.48
N ILE A 3 5.57 2.64 -1.18
CA ILE A 3 4.49 2.49 -0.18
C ILE A 3 4.58 3.50 0.96
N TRP A 4 3.49 4.24 1.16
CA TRP A 4 3.22 5.02 2.36
C TRP A 4 1.98 4.49 3.08
N ILE A 5 2.14 4.13 4.36
CA ILE A 5 1.00 3.98 5.25
C ILE A 5 0.68 5.37 5.80
N ARG A 6 -0.53 5.83 5.53
CA ARG A 6 -1.01 7.15 5.97
C ARG A 6 -2.11 7.00 7.01
N LYS A 7 -2.05 7.85 8.03
CA LYS A 7 -3.10 8.00 9.04
C LYS A 7 -4.04 9.12 8.61
N VAL A 8 -5.35 8.89 8.68
CA VAL A 8 -6.36 9.89 8.34
C VAL A 8 -6.90 10.55 9.61
N THR A 9 -6.86 11.89 9.65
CA THR A 9 -7.34 12.73 10.75
C THR A 9 -8.09 13.92 10.15
N ASP A 10 -9.35 14.11 10.51
CA ASP A 10 -10.18 15.25 10.11
C ASP A 10 -10.19 15.54 8.59
N GLY A 11 -10.25 14.49 7.77
CA GLY A 11 -10.28 14.59 6.31
C GLY A 11 -8.91 14.83 5.65
N ASN A 12 -7.84 14.96 6.43
CA ASN A 12 -6.47 15.01 5.95
C ASN A 12 -5.76 13.68 6.22
N SER A 13 -4.67 13.43 5.51
CA SER A 13 -3.81 12.26 5.74
C SER A 13 -2.38 12.67 6.01
N GLU A 14 -1.73 12.03 6.98
CA GLU A 14 -0.31 12.21 7.29
C GLU A 14 0.46 10.89 7.12
N ASN A 15 1.73 10.99 6.73
CA ASN A 15 2.59 9.82 6.57
C ASN A 15 2.96 9.22 7.93
N TYR A 16 2.70 7.92 8.11
CA TYR A 16 2.95 7.20 9.35
C TYR A 16 4.19 6.31 9.25
N VAL A 17 4.25 5.46 8.23
CA VAL A 17 5.43 4.63 7.96
C VAL A 17 5.63 4.44 6.47
N ARG A 18 6.88 4.25 6.08
CA ARG A 18 7.29 3.99 4.71
C ARG A 18 7.74 2.54 4.57
N LEU A 19 7.38 1.89 3.45
CA LEU A 19 7.79 0.52 3.11
C LEU A 19 8.35 0.48 1.68
N ALA A 20 9.00 -0.64 1.34
CA ALA A 20 9.43 -0.97 -0.02
C ALA A 20 10.23 0.14 -0.75
N GLU A 21 11.32 0.64 -0.14
CA GLU A 21 12.03 1.80 -0.68
C GLU A 21 12.59 1.61 -2.10
N GLU A 22 12.92 0.37 -2.46
CA GLU A 22 13.65 0.00 -3.68
C GLU A 22 12.80 -0.76 -4.72
N SER A 23 11.53 -1.06 -4.43
CA SER A 23 10.67 -1.81 -5.36
C SER A 23 9.55 -0.93 -5.90
N TRP A 24 9.20 -1.14 -7.17
CA TRP A 24 8.01 -0.59 -7.83
C TRP A 24 7.16 -1.69 -8.49
N ASP A 25 7.52 -2.97 -8.28
CA ASP A 25 6.79 -4.11 -8.84
C ASP A 25 5.54 -4.41 -8.02
N LEU A 26 4.37 -4.14 -8.58
CA LEU A 26 3.09 -4.23 -7.87
C LEU A 26 2.86 -5.57 -7.13
N PRO A 27 3.14 -6.76 -7.72
CA PRO A 27 3.09 -8.02 -6.97
C PRO A 27 4.01 -8.08 -5.75
N GLU A 28 5.26 -7.66 -5.87
CA GLU A 28 6.20 -7.59 -4.75
C GLU A 28 5.72 -6.61 -3.66
N LEU A 29 5.22 -5.45 -4.06
CA LEU A 29 4.69 -4.44 -3.15
C LEU A 29 3.56 -4.99 -2.27
N PHE A 30 2.63 -5.74 -2.87
CA PHE A 30 1.54 -6.38 -2.11
C PHE A 30 2.04 -7.46 -1.16
N LYS A 31 3.08 -8.21 -1.52
CA LYS A 31 3.72 -9.18 -0.62
C LYS A 31 4.38 -8.49 0.57
N ILE A 32 5.11 -7.40 0.34
CA ILE A 32 5.74 -6.60 1.40
C ILE A 32 4.67 -6.01 2.32
N PHE A 33 3.62 -5.43 1.74
CA PHE A 33 2.50 -4.87 2.49
C PHE A 33 1.78 -5.91 3.36
N GLU A 34 1.44 -7.08 2.81
CA GLU A 34 0.76 -8.14 3.55
C GLU A 34 1.59 -8.69 4.71
N ASN A 35 2.91 -8.85 4.51
CA ASN A 35 3.82 -9.24 5.58
C ASN A 35 3.89 -8.17 6.68
N TRP A 36 4.07 -6.91 6.30
CA TRP A 36 4.12 -5.81 7.26
C TRP A 36 2.84 -5.70 8.08
N LEU A 37 1.68 -5.80 7.43
CA LEU A 37 0.38 -5.77 8.09
C LEU A 37 0.20 -6.96 9.03
N THR A 38 0.74 -8.13 8.68
CA THR A 38 0.69 -9.30 9.56
C THR A 38 1.50 -9.11 10.83
N GLU A 39 2.63 -8.41 10.76
CA GLU A 39 3.53 -8.17 11.89
C GLU A 39 3.13 -6.97 12.76
N HIS A 40 2.52 -5.94 12.17
CA HIS A 40 2.35 -4.63 12.81
C HIS A 40 0.91 -4.18 13.02
N ALA A 41 -0.09 -4.84 12.41
CA ALA A 41 -1.49 -4.44 12.48
C ALA A 41 -1.98 -4.21 13.91
N ASP A 42 -1.65 -5.13 14.82
CA ASP A 42 -2.14 -5.10 16.20
C ASP A 42 -1.57 -3.93 17.02
N ASN A 43 -0.51 -3.27 16.53
CA ASN A 43 0.13 -2.13 17.16
C ASN A 43 -0.32 -0.78 16.57
N LEU A 44 -1.14 -0.79 15.52
CA LEU A 44 -1.65 0.45 14.96
C LEU A 44 -2.69 1.08 15.90
N PRO A 45 -2.62 2.41 16.12
CA PRO A 45 -3.62 3.11 16.90
C PRO A 45 -5.05 2.85 16.40
N SER A 46 -5.89 2.31 17.27
CA SER A 46 -7.31 2.05 16.99
C SER A 46 -8.12 3.34 16.85
N GLY A 47 -9.26 3.26 16.15
CA GLY A 47 -10.19 4.39 16.02
C GLY A 47 -9.80 5.43 14.96
N HIS A 48 -8.75 5.14 14.18
CA HIS A 48 -8.33 5.94 13.04
C HIS A 48 -8.65 5.23 11.72
N GLN A 49 -8.84 6.02 10.68
CA GLN A 49 -8.84 5.52 9.31
C GLN A 49 -7.41 5.53 8.78
N TRP A 50 -7.10 4.56 7.91
CA TRP A 50 -5.78 4.40 7.33
C TRP A 50 -5.84 4.31 5.81
N ILE A 51 -4.75 4.66 5.16
CA ILE A 51 -4.57 4.48 3.72
C ILE A 51 -3.23 3.78 3.49
N ALA A 52 -3.22 2.64 2.83
CA ALA A 52 -2.04 2.10 2.19
C ALA A 52 -1.93 2.72 0.79
N ASP A 53 -1.06 3.72 0.66
CA ASP A 53 -0.77 4.41 -0.59
C ASP A 53 0.37 3.66 -1.30
N ILE A 54 0.04 2.99 -2.40
CA ILE A 54 0.94 2.09 -3.13
C ILE A 54 1.13 2.64 -4.55
N GLY A 55 2.27 3.27 -4.76
CA GLY A 55 2.80 3.65 -6.06
C GLY A 55 3.50 2.47 -6.74
N PHE A 56 3.26 2.26 -8.03
CA PHE A 56 3.89 1.19 -8.80
C PHE A 56 4.20 1.62 -10.23
N THR A 57 5.18 0.96 -10.84
CA THR A 57 5.47 1.11 -12.27
C THR A 57 4.87 -0.07 -13.03
N PRO A 58 4.16 0.15 -14.16
CA PRO A 58 3.73 -0.94 -15.02
C PRO A 58 4.93 -1.76 -15.52
N ARG A 59 4.79 -3.09 -15.52
CA ARG A 59 5.81 -3.96 -16.12
C ARG A 59 5.92 -3.68 -17.61
N GLU A 60 7.14 -3.73 -18.15
CA GLU A 60 7.37 -3.51 -19.58
C GLU A 60 6.50 -4.46 -20.43
N GLY A 61 5.77 -3.90 -21.39
CA GLY A 61 4.86 -4.65 -22.26
C GLY A 61 3.61 -5.21 -21.59
N ALA A 62 3.26 -4.76 -20.37
CA ALA A 62 2.04 -5.16 -19.71
C ALA A 62 0.80 -4.73 -20.52
N ASN A 63 -0.09 -5.68 -20.79
CA ASN A 63 -1.43 -5.44 -21.34
C ASN A 63 -2.52 -5.70 -20.27
N GLY A 64 -2.15 -5.59 -18.99
CA GLY A 64 -3.00 -5.86 -17.83
C GLY A 64 -2.41 -6.87 -16.85
N GLY A 65 -3.26 -7.36 -15.94
CA GLY A 65 -2.90 -8.21 -14.82
C GLY A 65 -2.71 -7.44 -13.52
N GLY A 66 -2.50 -8.16 -12.42
CA GLY A 66 -2.30 -7.57 -11.09
C GLY A 66 -2.13 -8.66 -10.04
N PRO A 67 -1.74 -8.30 -8.81
CA PRO A 67 -1.69 -9.24 -7.71
C PRO A 67 -3.10 -9.69 -7.30
N ILE A 68 -3.18 -10.90 -6.76
CA ILE A 68 -4.38 -11.35 -6.07
C ILE A 68 -4.38 -10.76 -4.67
N LEU A 69 -5.45 -10.04 -4.31
CA LEU A 69 -5.67 -9.62 -2.93
C LEU A 69 -6.26 -10.80 -2.17
N SER A 70 -5.49 -11.35 -1.22
CA SER A 70 -5.96 -12.45 -0.41
C SER A 70 -7.18 -12.03 0.42
N VAL A 71 -8.11 -12.96 0.66
CA VAL A 71 -9.25 -12.69 1.55
C VAL A 71 -8.78 -12.31 2.96
N GLN A 72 -7.62 -12.82 3.39
CA GLN A 72 -7.06 -12.48 4.70
C GLN A 72 -6.54 -11.03 4.73
N LEU A 73 -5.84 -10.58 3.69
CA LEU A 73 -5.41 -9.19 3.56
C LEU A 73 -6.60 -8.23 3.58
N MET A 74 -7.63 -8.53 2.77
CA MET A 74 -8.84 -7.70 2.72
C MET A 74 -9.56 -7.61 4.07
N LYS A 75 -9.60 -8.72 4.83
CA LYS A 75 -10.16 -8.73 6.21
C LYS A 75 -9.33 -7.86 7.15
N LYS A 76 -8.01 -8.04 7.18
CA LYS A 76 -7.12 -7.20 8.02
C LYS A 76 -7.27 -5.71 7.70
N CYS A 77 -7.32 -5.34 6.42
CA CYS A 77 -7.57 -3.96 6.03
C CYS A 77 -8.92 -3.45 6.55
N THR A 78 -9.98 -4.26 6.44
CA THR A 78 -11.31 -3.89 6.93
C THR A 78 -11.34 -3.71 8.45
N ASP A 79 -10.75 -4.64 9.20
CA ASP A 79 -10.69 -4.61 10.66
C ASP A 79 -9.95 -3.37 11.17
N LEU A 80 -8.93 -2.92 10.42
CA LEU A 80 -8.16 -1.71 10.71
C LEU A 80 -8.81 -0.41 10.21
N GLY A 81 -9.87 -0.47 9.40
CA GLY A 81 -10.40 0.71 8.70
C GLY A 81 -9.40 1.29 7.68
N MET A 82 -8.63 0.42 7.04
CA MET A 82 -7.60 0.75 6.06
C MET A 82 -8.11 0.62 4.62
N SER A 83 -8.03 1.70 3.86
CA SER A 83 -8.23 1.69 2.40
C SER A 83 -6.91 1.46 1.68
N ILE A 84 -6.97 0.98 0.45
CA ILE A 84 -5.80 0.86 -0.43
C ILE A 84 -5.97 1.86 -1.56
N TYR A 85 -4.96 2.70 -1.77
CA TYR A 85 -4.87 3.65 -2.87
C TYR A 85 -3.73 3.19 -3.80
N LEU A 86 -4.04 3.02 -5.08
CA LEU A 86 -3.09 2.60 -6.09
C LEU A 86 -2.80 3.76 -7.04
N SER A 87 -1.53 4.07 -7.21
CA SER A 87 -1.05 5.11 -8.14
C SER A 87 -0.03 4.53 -9.08
N GLU A 88 -0.25 4.75 -10.37
CA GLU A 88 0.67 4.33 -11.41
C GLU A 88 1.70 5.45 -11.66
N TYR A 89 2.97 5.09 -11.80
CA TYR A 89 4.06 5.97 -12.15
C TYR A 89 4.75 5.46 -13.41
N ASN A 90 5.19 6.36 -14.27
CA ASN A 90 6.09 6.02 -15.36
C ASN A 90 7.52 6.32 -14.93
N ASP A 91 8.47 5.47 -15.30
CA ASP A 91 9.91 5.70 -15.05
C ASP A 91 10.43 6.99 -15.74
N GLU A 92 9.63 7.63 -16.60
CA GLU A 92 9.95 8.91 -17.25
C GLU A 92 9.66 10.15 -16.40
N ASP A 93 8.93 10.02 -15.28
CA ASP A 93 8.51 11.17 -14.45
C ASP A 93 9.62 11.70 -13.51
N ASP A 94 10.81 11.07 -13.51
CA ASP A 94 12.00 11.45 -12.71
C ASP A 94 13.13 12.13 -13.54
N LEU A 95 12.86 12.61 -14.77
CA LEU A 95 13.80 13.36 -15.62
C LEU A 95 13.58 14.88 -15.66
#